data_AF-A0A6J6ILF4-F1
#
_entry.id   AF-A0A6J6ILF4-F1
#
_cell.length_a   1.000
_cell.length_b   1.000
_cell.length_c   1.000
_cell.angle_alpha   90.00
_cell.angle_beta   90.00
_cell.angle_gamma   90.00
#
_symmetry.space_group_name_H-M   'P 1'
#
loop_
_entity.id
_entity.type
_entity.pdbx_description
1 polymer ?
#
loop_
_entity_poly.entity_id
_entity_poly.type
_entity_poly.pdbx_seq_one_letter_code
_entity_poly.pdbx_strand_id
1 'polypeptide(L)'
;MRMSKLLTFTLPFALLISLVSPLQSNAFVIPASFQITGAGYGHGVGMSQMGARSKALAGENATSILNYYYKDVALETVDDTKILRVNIGNLLTTARMLTRTQGASLQIFSGDIGDAQGVQPLATIPAMSSLNFSILGSTVIPSITTGKNISSISGSRMFTVRWSGTRYLAGVDGIMTLSHANRNSNYRHGQVQIRAVKAGSLGFRLAITNSVRLADEYLWGVSEMPSFWPIAALEAQAIASRTYALSKAGVIRTACDCDLYGEITDQKFLGYAKEIEKKWGVFWKAAVTNTAGQVLTQSGKPITAWFGSSSGGITETAFNAWGSERAFTQSVEDLASLDPTLNPNFYQWERTINQSITATAFLLPDVVNLEILNRNPSGTVGMIRATSSNGRQISIRGEAFRSRTKIPSAYFNLVGVQNTVEPAPSPAP
;
A
#
# COMPACT_ATOMS: atom_id res chain seq x y z
N MET A 1 2.48 70.67 74.18
CA MET A 1 3.58 71.62 73.91
C MET A 1 4.20 71.25 72.57
N ARG A 2 4.33 72.24 71.67
CA ARG A 2 5.02 72.24 70.36
C ARG A 2 4.36 71.52 69.17
N MET A 3 3.79 72.37 68.31
CA MET A 3 3.69 72.20 66.85
C MET A 3 5.08 71.97 66.24
N SER A 4 5.18 71.18 65.17
CA SER A 4 6.17 71.43 64.10
C SER A 4 5.64 70.94 62.75
N LYS A 5 5.93 71.77 61.73
CA LYS A 5 5.30 71.86 60.41
C LYS A 5 5.89 70.84 59.42
N LEU A 6 5.05 70.41 58.48
CA LEU A 6 5.44 69.76 57.22
C LEU A 6 6.32 70.70 56.37
N LEU A 7 7.40 70.15 55.81
CA LEU A 7 8.03 70.65 54.59
C LEU A 7 7.89 69.59 53.48
N THR A 8 7.17 69.94 52.43
CA THR A 8 7.06 69.21 51.17
C THR A 8 8.23 69.59 50.25
N PHE A 9 9.04 68.61 49.85
CA PHE A 9 9.98 68.72 48.75
C PHE A 9 9.36 68.14 47.47
N THR A 10 9.24 68.95 46.43
CA THR A 10 8.85 68.53 45.08
C THR A 10 10.10 68.13 44.29
N LEU A 11 10.18 66.85 43.87
CA LEU A 11 11.15 66.38 42.88
C LEU A 11 10.56 66.51 41.46
N PRO A 12 11.35 66.92 40.44
CA PRO A 12 10.87 66.96 39.06
C PRO A 12 10.89 65.55 38.45
N PHE A 13 9.77 65.17 37.83
CA PHE A 13 9.63 63.90 37.12
C PHE A 13 10.28 64.03 35.73
N ALA A 14 11.47 63.46 35.55
CA ALA A 14 12.11 63.36 34.24
C ALA A 14 11.43 62.24 33.43
N LEU A 15 10.76 62.60 32.34
CA LEU A 15 10.10 61.68 31.42
C LEU A 15 11.17 60.96 30.58
N LEU A 16 11.57 59.75 30.99
CA LEU A 16 12.36 58.85 30.13
C LEU A 16 11.46 58.33 29.01
N ILE A 17 11.66 58.84 27.80
CA ILE A 17 11.11 58.23 26.58
C ILE A 17 12.00 57.03 26.25
N SER A 18 11.53 55.83 26.61
CA SER A 18 12.14 54.58 26.15
C SER A 18 11.91 54.43 24.66
N LEU A 19 12.99 54.51 23.88
CA LEU A 19 13.03 54.05 22.49
C LEU A 19 12.77 52.55 22.49
N VAL A 20 11.51 52.14 22.34
CA VAL A 20 11.14 50.76 22.04
C VAL A 20 11.56 50.51 20.60
N SER A 21 12.71 49.86 20.40
CA SER A 21 13.06 49.30 19.11
C SER A 21 11.95 48.31 18.71
N PRO A 22 11.34 48.42 17.52
CA PRO A 22 10.41 47.40 17.07
C PRO A 22 11.19 46.08 17.01
N LEU A 23 10.68 45.04 17.68
CA LEU A 23 11.12 43.68 17.44
C LEU A 23 11.02 43.44 15.94
N GLN A 24 12.15 43.25 15.27
CA GLN A 24 12.15 42.75 13.90
C GLN A 24 11.49 41.38 13.94
N SER A 25 10.19 41.32 13.61
CA SER A 25 9.56 40.07 13.25
C SER A 25 10.22 39.62 11.95
N ASN A 26 11.24 38.77 12.05
CA ASN A 26 11.70 38.02 10.90
C ASN A 26 10.51 37.16 10.45
N ALA A 27 9.78 37.64 9.45
CA ALA A 27 8.76 36.84 8.80
C ALA A 27 9.48 35.61 8.22
N PHE A 28 9.21 34.43 8.76
CA PHE A 28 9.77 33.21 8.22
C PHE A 28 9.33 33.10 6.75
N VAL A 29 10.30 33.01 5.84
CA VAL A 29 9.99 32.67 4.46
C VAL A 29 9.50 31.22 4.46
N ILE A 30 8.20 31.04 4.23
CA ILE A 30 7.58 29.72 4.14
C ILE A 30 7.98 29.12 2.79
N PRO A 31 8.70 28.00 2.76
CA PRO A 31 9.10 27.36 1.52
C PRO A 31 7.90 26.91 0.70
N ALA A 32 8.00 27.02 -0.62
CA ALA A 32 7.00 26.43 -1.52
C ALA A 32 7.13 24.90 -1.60
N SER A 33 8.36 24.38 -1.45
CA SER A 33 8.66 22.95 -1.55
C SER A 33 9.97 22.56 -0.85
N PHE A 34 10.20 21.26 -0.71
CA PHE A 34 11.39 20.66 -0.11
C PHE A 34 12.01 19.64 -1.06
N GLN A 35 13.32 19.78 -1.34
CA GLN A 35 14.07 18.82 -2.14
C GLN A 35 14.69 17.72 -1.27
N ILE A 36 14.52 16.48 -1.71
CA ILE A 36 14.94 15.28 -1.01
C ILE A 36 15.58 14.33 -2.01
N THR A 37 16.74 13.80 -1.65
CA THR A 37 17.41 12.73 -2.39
C THR A 37 17.44 11.46 -1.56
N GLY A 38 17.56 10.31 -2.20
CA GLY A 38 17.63 9.05 -1.47
C GLY A 38 17.90 7.85 -2.38
N ALA A 39 17.74 6.67 -1.81
CA ALA A 39 17.92 5.40 -2.49
C ALA A 39 16.88 4.38 -2.01
N GLY A 40 16.65 3.31 -2.76
CA GLY A 40 15.66 2.28 -2.46
C GLY A 40 14.22 2.70 -2.75
N TYR A 41 13.32 1.71 -2.70
CA TYR A 41 11.89 1.87 -2.90
C TYR A 41 11.10 0.88 -2.03
N GLY A 42 10.23 1.40 -1.18
CA GLY A 42 9.49 0.61 -0.19
C GLY A 42 9.94 0.89 1.24
N HIS A 43 9.46 0.06 2.17
CA HIS A 43 9.71 0.22 3.60
C HIS A 43 11.06 -0.36 4.08
N GLY A 44 11.79 -1.08 3.22
CA GLY A 44 13.08 -1.69 3.56
C GLY A 44 13.05 -2.86 4.54
N VAL A 45 11.92 -3.12 5.21
CA VAL A 45 11.75 -4.26 6.13
C VAL A 45 11.59 -5.61 5.40
N GLY A 46 12.34 -6.63 5.84
CA GLY A 46 12.25 -8.00 5.33
C GLY A 46 13.01 -8.22 4.03
N MET A 47 12.51 -9.10 3.16
CA MET A 47 13.22 -9.48 1.94
C MET A 47 13.26 -8.34 0.92
N SER A 48 14.47 -7.96 0.49
CA SER A 48 14.67 -7.09 -0.68
C SER A 48 14.49 -7.89 -1.96
N GLN A 49 13.64 -7.42 -2.87
CA GLN A 49 13.45 -8.07 -4.16
C GLN A 49 14.71 -7.93 -5.03
N MET A 50 15.34 -6.76 -5.08
CA MET A 50 16.60 -6.58 -5.82
C MET A 50 17.73 -7.42 -5.23
N GLY A 51 17.80 -7.51 -3.90
CA GLY A 51 18.76 -8.37 -3.22
C GLY A 51 18.51 -9.86 -3.47
N ALA A 52 17.26 -10.33 -3.40
CA ALA A 52 16.87 -11.69 -3.76
C ALA A 52 17.24 -12.03 -5.21
N ARG A 53 17.05 -11.10 -6.15
CA ARG A 53 17.50 -11.26 -7.55
C ARG A 53 19.01 -11.42 -7.64
N SER A 54 19.77 -10.56 -6.97
CA SER A 54 21.24 -10.61 -6.98
C SER A 54 21.76 -11.93 -6.41
N LYS A 55 21.22 -12.37 -5.27
CA LYS A 55 21.55 -13.66 -4.64
C LYS A 55 21.23 -14.85 -5.54
N ALA A 56 20.07 -14.84 -6.19
CA ALA A 56 19.72 -15.88 -7.16
C ALA A 56 20.65 -15.89 -8.38
N LEU A 57 21.09 -14.73 -8.87
CA LEU A 57 22.11 -14.64 -9.92
C LEU A 57 23.48 -15.16 -9.47
N ALA A 58 23.79 -15.06 -8.17
CA ALA A 58 24.97 -15.67 -7.56
C ALA A 58 24.83 -17.17 -7.28
N GLY A 59 23.71 -17.80 -7.64
CA GLY A 59 23.47 -19.23 -7.48
C GLY A 59 22.87 -19.66 -6.14
N GLU A 60 22.46 -18.72 -5.28
CA GLU A 60 21.73 -19.07 -4.05
C GLU A 60 20.33 -19.59 -4.36
N ASN A 61 19.88 -20.61 -3.61
CA ASN A 61 18.52 -21.13 -3.70
C ASN A 61 17.53 -20.30 -2.85
N ALA A 62 16.23 -20.56 -3.03
CA ALA A 62 15.17 -19.82 -2.33
C ALA A 62 15.30 -19.87 -0.80
N THR A 63 15.64 -21.03 -0.23
CA THR A 63 15.80 -21.19 1.22
C THR A 63 16.94 -20.33 1.77
N SER A 64 18.09 -20.33 1.11
CA SER A 64 19.24 -19.48 1.49
C SER A 64 18.89 -17.99 1.42
N ILE A 65 18.19 -17.58 0.34
CA ILE A 65 17.72 -16.20 0.18
C ILE A 65 16.79 -15.81 1.34
N LEU A 66 15.81 -16.65 1.68
CA LEU A 66 14.85 -16.36 2.74
C LEU A 66 15.52 -16.32 4.13
N ASN A 67 16.38 -17.29 4.45
CA ASN A 67 17.09 -17.32 5.74
C ASN A 67 18.08 -16.16 5.91
N TYR A 68 18.55 -15.56 4.81
CA TYR A 68 19.33 -14.34 4.88
C TYR A 68 18.50 -13.14 5.36
N TYR A 69 17.25 -13.01 4.90
CA TYR A 69 16.40 -11.86 5.21
C TYR A 69 15.53 -12.03 6.46
N TYR A 70 15.19 -13.27 6.82
CA TYR A 70 14.33 -13.59 7.95
C TYR A 70 15.10 -14.40 9.00
N LYS A 71 15.13 -13.88 10.22
CA LYS A 71 15.89 -14.45 11.34
C LYS A 71 15.05 -15.43 12.15
N ASP A 72 15.66 -16.51 12.66
CA ASP A 72 15.02 -17.42 13.62
C ASP A 72 13.65 -17.95 13.11
N VAL A 73 13.60 -18.30 11.82
CA VAL A 73 12.44 -18.89 11.15
C VAL A 73 12.73 -20.31 10.70
N ALA A 74 11.68 -21.13 10.61
CA ALA A 74 11.71 -22.44 9.98
C ALA A 74 11.01 -22.38 8.62
N LEU A 75 11.53 -23.12 7.64
CA LEU A 75 10.83 -23.37 6.39
C LEU A 75 10.03 -24.67 6.54
N GLU A 76 8.71 -24.55 6.55
CA GLU A 76 7.78 -25.66 6.79
C GLU A 76 6.80 -25.80 5.62
N THR A 77 6.25 -27.01 5.45
CA THR A 77 5.14 -27.25 4.52
C THR A 77 3.84 -27.32 5.31
N VAL A 78 2.86 -26.49 4.93
CA VAL A 78 1.54 -26.41 5.56
C VAL A 78 0.43 -26.61 4.54
N ASP A 79 -0.77 -26.90 5.04
CA ASP A 79 -1.99 -26.84 4.23
C ASP A 79 -2.28 -25.37 3.82
N ASP A 80 -2.24 -25.11 2.52
CA ASP A 80 -2.52 -23.82 1.90
C ASP A 80 -3.83 -23.82 1.08
N THR A 81 -4.78 -24.71 1.42
CA THR A 81 -6.11 -24.78 0.78
C THR A 81 -7.10 -23.71 1.25
N LYS A 82 -6.71 -22.85 2.21
CA LYS A 82 -7.55 -21.77 2.73
C LYS A 82 -8.06 -20.85 1.62
N ILE A 83 -9.33 -20.45 1.73
CA ILE A 83 -9.94 -19.44 0.87
C ILE A 83 -9.67 -18.05 1.46
N LEU A 84 -9.07 -17.18 0.65
CA LEU A 84 -8.78 -15.79 0.98
C LEU A 84 -9.75 -14.87 0.27
N ARG A 85 -10.25 -13.86 0.99
CA ARG A 85 -11.03 -12.78 0.44
C ARG A 85 -10.13 -11.60 0.10
N VAL A 86 -9.80 -11.47 -1.18
CA VAL A 86 -8.90 -10.43 -1.70
C VAL A 86 -9.72 -9.27 -2.24
N ASN A 87 -9.54 -8.06 -1.71
CA ASN A 87 -10.22 -6.88 -2.23
C ASN A 87 -9.64 -6.49 -3.59
N ILE A 88 -10.51 -6.48 -4.60
CA ILE A 88 -10.19 -6.19 -6.02
C ILE A 88 -10.89 -4.91 -6.52
N GLY A 89 -11.55 -4.18 -5.60
CA GLY A 89 -12.21 -2.91 -5.84
C GLY A 89 -12.68 -2.34 -4.50
N ASN A 90 -12.22 -1.15 -4.13
CA ASN A 90 -12.54 -0.54 -2.84
C ASN A 90 -13.09 0.88 -3.01
N LEU A 91 -13.98 1.26 -2.10
CA LEU A 91 -14.58 2.59 -2.05
C LEU A 91 -15.26 3.03 -3.37
N LEU A 92 -15.82 2.09 -4.12
CA LEU A 92 -16.42 2.34 -5.43
C LEU A 92 -17.88 2.80 -5.30
N THR A 93 -18.37 3.51 -6.30
CA THR A 93 -19.81 3.83 -6.44
C THR A 93 -20.50 2.98 -7.49
N THR A 94 -19.75 2.50 -8.48
CA THR A 94 -20.23 1.62 -9.54
C THR A 94 -19.18 0.57 -9.90
N ALA A 95 -19.65 -0.54 -10.46
CA ALA A 95 -18.81 -1.56 -11.08
C ALA A 95 -19.60 -2.33 -12.14
N ARG A 96 -18.88 -2.98 -13.05
CA ARG A 96 -19.46 -3.81 -14.11
C ARG A 96 -18.69 -5.11 -14.24
N MET A 97 -19.39 -6.22 -14.35
CA MET A 97 -18.83 -7.55 -14.58
C MET A 97 -19.44 -8.15 -15.85
N LEU A 98 -18.62 -8.85 -16.62
CA LEU A 98 -19.08 -9.63 -17.77
C LEU A 98 -18.08 -10.74 -18.09
N THR A 99 -18.49 -11.72 -18.89
CA THR A 99 -17.57 -12.64 -19.55
C THR A 99 -17.68 -12.49 -21.07
N ARG A 100 -16.55 -12.57 -21.76
CA ARG A 100 -16.47 -12.64 -23.24
C ARG A 100 -16.15 -14.05 -23.73
N THR A 101 -15.94 -15.01 -22.82
CA THR A 101 -15.67 -16.39 -23.19
C THR A 101 -16.94 -17.00 -23.77
N GLN A 102 -16.86 -17.50 -25.00
CA GLN A 102 -17.99 -18.16 -25.65
C GLN A 102 -18.41 -19.40 -24.85
N GLY A 103 -19.71 -19.52 -24.59
CA GLY A 103 -20.28 -20.62 -23.79
C GLY A 103 -20.19 -20.42 -22.28
N ALA A 104 -19.51 -19.37 -21.79
CA ALA A 104 -19.48 -19.05 -20.37
C ALA A 104 -20.69 -18.20 -19.94
N SER A 105 -20.99 -18.24 -18.65
CA SER A 105 -22.00 -17.39 -18.03
C SER A 105 -21.56 -16.92 -16.64
N LEU A 106 -22.21 -15.86 -16.15
CA LEU A 106 -22.16 -15.45 -14.74
C LEU A 106 -23.47 -15.82 -14.06
N GLN A 107 -23.43 -16.10 -12.77
CA GLN A 107 -24.61 -16.27 -11.90
C GLN A 107 -24.49 -15.35 -10.70
N ILE A 108 -25.59 -14.66 -10.36
CA ILE A 108 -25.67 -13.77 -9.20
C ILE A 108 -26.60 -14.36 -8.13
N PHE A 109 -26.18 -14.29 -6.87
CA PHE A 109 -26.87 -14.83 -5.70
C PHE A 109 -27.04 -13.74 -4.64
N SER A 110 -28.12 -13.84 -3.86
CA SER A 110 -28.34 -12.96 -2.71
C SER A 110 -27.39 -13.30 -1.57
N GLY A 111 -26.74 -12.29 -0.98
CA GLY A 111 -25.88 -12.46 0.19
C GLY A 111 -24.53 -13.10 -0.11
N ASP A 112 -23.89 -13.55 0.97
CA ASP A 112 -22.63 -14.30 0.96
C ASP A 112 -22.93 -15.80 1.06
N ILE A 113 -22.77 -16.53 -0.04
CA ILE A 113 -23.15 -17.95 -0.09
C ILE A 113 -21.98 -18.90 0.20
N GLY A 114 -20.78 -18.36 0.46
CA GLY A 114 -19.58 -19.16 0.71
C GLY A 114 -19.39 -20.25 -0.33
N ASP A 115 -19.13 -21.48 0.11
CA ASP A 115 -18.92 -22.64 -0.77
C ASP A 115 -20.21 -23.43 -1.08
N ALA A 116 -21.38 -22.95 -0.63
CA ALA A 116 -22.65 -23.67 -0.84
C ALA A 116 -22.98 -23.80 -2.34
N GLN A 117 -23.32 -25.02 -2.80
CA GLN A 117 -23.59 -25.30 -4.22
C GLN A 117 -25.08 -25.38 -4.56
N GLY A 118 -25.96 -25.63 -3.58
CA GLY A 118 -27.40 -25.80 -3.79
C GLY A 118 -28.24 -24.51 -3.77
N VAL A 119 -27.60 -23.33 -3.75
CA VAL A 119 -28.32 -22.05 -3.71
C VAL A 119 -28.81 -21.71 -5.12
N GLN A 120 -30.07 -21.30 -5.26
CA GLN A 120 -30.61 -20.88 -6.54
C GLN A 120 -30.12 -19.47 -6.92
N PRO A 121 -29.63 -19.26 -8.15
CA PRO A 121 -29.23 -17.92 -8.60
C PRO A 121 -30.45 -17.02 -8.79
N LEU A 122 -30.29 -15.74 -8.47
CA LEU A 122 -31.29 -14.70 -8.77
C LEU A 122 -31.41 -14.47 -10.29
N ALA A 123 -30.29 -14.64 -11.01
CA ALA A 123 -30.23 -14.56 -12.46
C ALA A 123 -28.98 -15.24 -13.01
N THR A 124 -29.06 -15.68 -14.27
CA THR A 124 -27.92 -16.11 -15.07
C THR A 124 -27.68 -15.11 -16.20
N ILE A 125 -26.45 -14.64 -16.33
CA ILE A 125 -26.02 -13.62 -17.30
C ILE A 125 -25.18 -14.33 -18.37
N PRO A 126 -25.65 -14.41 -19.62
CA PRO A 126 -24.88 -15.05 -20.69
C PRO A 126 -23.64 -14.23 -21.07
N ALA A 127 -22.72 -14.83 -21.82
CA ALA A 127 -21.58 -14.13 -22.39
C ALA A 127 -22.01 -12.87 -23.16
N MET A 128 -21.15 -11.85 -23.16
CA MET A 128 -21.36 -10.52 -23.76
C MET A 128 -22.41 -9.63 -23.08
N SER A 129 -23.34 -10.18 -22.30
CA SER A 129 -24.17 -9.41 -21.38
C SER A 129 -23.37 -8.99 -20.15
N SER A 130 -23.76 -7.88 -19.52
CA SER A 130 -23.08 -7.39 -18.32
C SER A 130 -23.98 -7.27 -17.11
N LEU A 131 -23.42 -7.63 -15.97
CA LEU A 131 -23.95 -7.40 -14.64
C LEU A 131 -23.34 -6.11 -14.09
N ASN A 132 -24.15 -5.09 -13.89
CA ASN A 132 -23.73 -3.79 -13.39
C ASN A 132 -24.18 -3.63 -11.93
N PHE A 133 -23.40 -2.88 -11.16
CA PHE A 133 -23.68 -2.57 -9.77
C PHE A 133 -23.60 -1.06 -9.55
N SER A 134 -24.58 -0.53 -8.82
CA SER A 134 -24.54 0.79 -8.22
C SER A 134 -24.85 0.68 -6.72
N ILE A 135 -24.66 1.76 -5.97
CA ILE A 135 -24.96 1.81 -4.54
C ILE A 135 -25.82 3.01 -4.18
N LEU A 136 -26.84 2.78 -3.35
CA LEU A 136 -27.69 3.80 -2.75
C LEU A 136 -27.79 3.55 -1.25
N GLY A 137 -27.25 4.46 -0.44
CA GLY A 137 -27.12 4.22 1.00
C GLY A 137 -26.38 2.89 1.26
N SER A 138 -26.91 2.04 2.15
CA SER A 138 -26.32 0.73 2.43
C SER A 138 -26.71 -0.37 1.43
N THR A 139 -27.39 -0.04 0.33
CA THR A 139 -27.98 -1.02 -0.59
C THR A 139 -27.22 -1.05 -1.91
N VAL A 140 -26.69 -2.21 -2.26
CA VAL A 140 -26.15 -2.54 -3.59
C VAL A 140 -27.33 -2.83 -4.51
N ILE A 141 -27.33 -2.22 -5.69
CA ILE A 141 -28.38 -2.35 -6.70
C ILE A 141 -27.77 -2.99 -7.95
N PRO A 142 -28.05 -4.27 -8.23
CA PRO A 142 -27.62 -4.92 -9.45
C PRO A 142 -28.58 -4.65 -10.61
N SER A 143 -28.04 -4.58 -11.83
CA SER A 143 -28.82 -4.62 -13.06
C SER A 143 -28.11 -5.44 -14.13
N ILE A 144 -28.86 -6.04 -15.04
CA ILE A 144 -28.33 -6.79 -16.18
C ILE A 144 -28.57 -5.98 -17.44
N THR A 145 -27.55 -5.85 -18.27
CA THR A 145 -27.65 -5.26 -19.60
C THR A 145 -27.37 -6.32 -20.67
N THR A 146 -28.34 -6.53 -21.56
CA THR A 146 -28.24 -7.45 -22.71
C THR A 146 -28.61 -6.68 -23.97
N GLY A 147 -27.61 -6.34 -24.79
CA GLY A 147 -27.81 -5.44 -25.93
C GLY A 147 -28.34 -4.07 -25.46
N LYS A 148 -29.54 -3.70 -25.90
CA LYS A 148 -30.22 -2.45 -25.49
C LYS A 148 -31.14 -2.62 -24.27
N ASN A 149 -31.38 -3.86 -23.83
CA ASN A 149 -32.31 -4.14 -22.74
C ASN A 149 -31.61 -4.08 -21.39
N ILE A 150 -32.27 -3.46 -20.40
CA ILE A 150 -31.82 -3.39 -19.02
C ILE A 150 -32.90 -3.98 -18.12
N SER A 151 -32.53 -4.94 -17.26
CA SER A 151 -33.39 -5.48 -16.21
C SER A 151 -32.76 -5.24 -14.83
N SER A 152 -33.60 -4.93 -13.83
CA SER A 152 -33.16 -4.73 -12.46
C SER A 152 -33.26 -6.02 -11.64
N ILE A 153 -32.39 -6.13 -10.63
CA ILE A 153 -32.48 -7.14 -9.59
C ILE A 153 -32.75 -6.40 -8.28
N SER A 154 -33.58 -6.97 -7.40
CA SER A 154 -33.86 -6.39 -6.08
C SER A 154 -32.56 -6.12 -5.33
N GLY A 155 -32.43 -4.91 -4.77
CA GLY A 155 -31.24 -4.50 -4.04
C GLY A 155 -31.07 -5.24 -2.71
N SER A 156 -29.82 -5.41 -2.29
CA SER A 156 -29.45 -6.02 -1.00
C SER A 156 -28.15 -5.38 -0.49
N ARG A 157 -27.77 -5.64 0.75
CA ARG A 157 -26.46 -5.19 1.28
C ARG A 157 -25.28 -5.91 0.62
N MET A 158 -25.52 -7.09 0.06
CA MET A 158 -24.48 -7.96 -0.43
C MET A 158 -24.98 -8.96 -1.48
N PHE A 159 -24.10 -9.29 -2.42
CA PHE A 159 -24.31 -10.34 -3.43
C PHE A 159 -23.04 -11.17 -3.61
N THR A 160 -23.22 -12.39 -4.11
CA THR A 160 -22.14 -13.25 -4.62
C THR A 160 -22.32 -13.45 -6.12
N VAL A 161 -21.23 -13.43 -6.87
CA VAL A 161 -21.17 -13.69 -8.32
C VAL A 161 -20.22 -14.85 -8.58
N ARG A 162 -20.69 -15.85 -9.31
CA ARG A 162 -19.91 -17.01 -9.78
C ARG A 162 -19.89 -17.04 -11.31
N TRP A 163 -18.89 -17.68 -11.90
CA TRP A 163 -18.78 -17.82 -13.36
C TRP A 163 -18.24 -19.18 -13.78
N SER A 164 -18.58 -19.58 -15.01
CA SER A 164 -18.24 -20.89 -15.57
C SER A 164 -16.74 -21.19 -15.54
N GLY A 165 -16.42 -22.47 -15.34
CA GLY A 165 -15.04 -22.98 -15.36
C GLY A 165 -14.28 -22.74 -14.06
N THR A 166 -14.98 -22.33 -13.00
CA THR A 166 -14.42 -22.20 -11.65
C THR A 166 -14.86 -23.38 -10.78
N ARG A 167 -14.25 -23.53 -9.60
CA ARG A 167 -14.70 -24.49 -8.57
C ARG A 167 -16.13 -24.24 -8.08
N TYR A 168 -16.67 -23.06 -8.38
CA TYR A 168 -17.96 -22.59 -7.91
C TYR A 168 -19.07 -22.71 -8.95
N LEU A 169 -18.73 -22.86 -10.23
CA LEU A 169 -19.68 -23.06 -11.31
C LEU A 169 -19.00 -23.81 -12.46
N ALA A 170 -19.46 -25.04 -12.69
CA ALA A 170 -19.01 -25.87 -13.80
C ALA A 170 -19.32 -25.23 -15.17
N GLY A 171 -18.57 -25.62 -16.19
CA GLY A 171 -18.73 -25.15 -17.56
C GLY A 171 -17.38 -24.91 -18.22
N VAL A 172 -17.39 -24.21 -19.37
CA VAL A 172 -16.16 -23.80 -20.07
C VAL A 172 -15.32 -22.86 -19.20
N ASP A 173 -14.02 -22.82 -19.47
CA ASP A 173 -13.02 -21.99 -18.80
C ASP A 173 -13.27 -20.48 -19.02
N GLY A 174 -14.21 -19.94 -18.25
CA GLY A 174 -14.67 -18.56 -18.34
C GLY A 174 -13.68 -17.57 -17.75
N ILE A 175 -13.51 -16.43 -18.43
CA ILE A 175 -12.79 -15.27 -17.90
C ILE A 175 -13.82 -14.20 -17.57
N MET A 176 -13.87 -13.79 -16.30
CA MET A 176 -14.69 -12.69 -15.83
C MET A 176 -13.87 -11.40 -15.86
N THR A 177 -14.34 -10.41 -16.61
CA THR A 177 -13.79 -9.05 -16.61
C THR A 177 -14.56 -8.21 -15.62
N LEU A 178 -13.85 -7.63 -14.65
CA LEU A 178 -14.34 -6.57 -13.77
C LEU A 178 -13.88 -5.22 -14.29
N SER A 179 -14.81 -4.28 -14.43
CA SER A 179 -14.59 -2.89 -14.82
C SER A 179 -15.05 -1.95 -13.71
N HIS A 180 -14.15 -1.09 -13.23
CA HIS A 180 -14.45 0.00 -12.29
C HIS A 180 -13.36 1.07 -12.36
N ALA A 181 -13.65 2.31 -11.96
CA ALA A 181 -12.65 3.39 -11.85
C ALA A 181 -11.67 3.48 -13.04
N ASN A 182 -12.18 3.35 -14.27
CA ASN A 182 -11.41 3.33 -15.53
C ASN A 182 -10.36 2.21 -15.65
N ARG A 183 -10.50 1.13 -14.89
CA ARG A 183 -9.66 -0.07 -14.95
C ARG A 183 -10.49 -1.27 -15.37
N ASN A 184 -9.87 -2.16 -16.14
CA ASN A 184 -10.39 -3.48 -16.47
C ASN A 184 -9.42 -4.54 -15.93
N SER A 185 -9.95 -5.55 -15.26
CA SER A 185 -9.15 -6.64 -14.70
C SER A 185 -9.84 -7.97 -14.98
N ASN A 186 -9.06 -8.98 -15.34
CA ASN A 186 -9.55 -10.29 -15.73
C ASN A 186 -9.24 -11.32 -14.64
N TYR A 187 -10.24 -12.12 -14.28
CA TYR A 187 -10.11 -13.19 -13.31
C TYR A 187 -10.63 -14.50 -13.89
N ARG A 188 -9.86 -15.55 -13.67
CA ARG A 188 -10.15 -16.93 -14.11
C ARG A 188 -10.59 -17.82 -12.95
N HIS A 189 -10.28 -17.44 -11.72
CA HIS A 189 -10.44 -18.26 -10.53
C HIS A 189 -11.29 -17.60 -9.45
N GLY A 190 -11.91 -18.43 -8.61
CA GLY A 190 -12.66 -17.99 -7.44
C GLY A 190 -14.12 -17.61 -7.70
N GLN A 191 -14.68 -16.87 -6.76
CA GLN A 191 -16.00 -16.21 -6.84
C GLN A 191 -15.88 -14.78 -6.29
N VAL A 192 -16.82 -13.91 -6.63
CA VAL A 192 -16.75 -12.49 -6.23
C VAL A 192 -17.89 -12.11 -5.30
N GLN A 193 -17.57 -11.45 -4.19
CA GLN A 193 -18.54 -10.79 -3.33
C GLN A 193 -18.58 -9.30 -3.62
N ILE A 194 -19.78 -8.71 -3.59
CA ILE A 194 -20.02 -7.28 -3.69
C ILE A 194 -20.77 -6.86 -2.44
N ARG A 195 -20.19 -5.99 -1.61
CA ARG A 195 -20.77 -5.54 -0.35
C ARG A 195 -20.80 -4.02 -0.24
N ALA A 196 -21.87 -3.49 0.35
CA ALA A 196 -21.88 -2.12 0.86
C ALA A 196 -21.09 -2.01 2.17
N VAL A 197 -19.99 -1.25 2.17
CA VAL A 197 -19.16 -0.96 3.34
C VAL A 197 -19.25 0.51 3.72
N LYS A 198 -19.16 0.82 5.02
CA LYS A 198 -19.18 2.20 5.52
C LYS A 198 -17.79 2.83 5.40
N ALA A 199 -17.70 3.97 4.72
CA ALA A 199 -16.45 4.66 4.40
C ALA A 199 -16.42 6.07 5.01
N GLY A 200 -16.19 6.16 6.32
CA GLY A 200 -15.99 7.45 7.02
C GLY A 200 -17.02 8.52 6.62
N SER A 201 -16.51 9.70 6.24
CA SER A 201 -17.32 10.85 5.77
C SER A 201 -17.91 10.68 4.37
N LEU A 202 -17.48 9.67 3.60
CA LEU A 202 -17.97 9.43 2.24
C LEU A 202 -19.32 8.70 2.20
N GLY A 203 -19.81 8.20 3.33
CA GLY A 203 -21.01 7.37 3.40
C GLY A 203 -20.71 5.91 3.04
N PHE A 204 -21.66 5.21 2.41
CA PHE A 204 -21.46 3.83 1.99
C PHE A 204 -20.83 3.75 0.59
N ARG A 205 -19.98 2.74 0.39
CA ARG A 205 -19.33 2.43 -0.89
C ARG A 205 -19.34 0.93 -1.16
N LEU A 206 -19.14 0.54 -2.41
CA LEU A 206 -18.95 -0.84 -2.81
C LEU A 206 -17.52 -1.28 -2.45
N ALA A 207 -17.42 -2.39 -1.75
CA ALA A 207 -16.23 -3.24 -1.69
C ALA A 207 -16.49 -4.49 -2.52
N ILE A 208 -15.54 -4.83 -3.38
CA ILE A 208 -15.59 -5.99 -4.26
C ILE A 208 -14.41 -6.87 -3.92
N THR A 209 -14.68 -8.13 -3.60
CA THR A 209 -13.65 -9.08 -3.18
C THR A 209 -13.73 -10.37 -3.97
N ASN A 210 -12.57 -10.93 -4.32
CA ASN A 210 -12.44 -12.24 -4.93
C ASN A 210 -12.10 -13.24 -3.83
N SER A 211 -12.99 -14.21 -3.61
CA SER A 211 -12.69 -15.38 -2.78
C SER A 211 -11.93 -16.41 -3.62
N VAL A 212 -10.65 -16.60 -3.31
CA VAL A 212 -9.70 -17.46 -4.04
C VAL A 212 -8.95 -18.38 -3.08
N ARG A 213 -8.68 -19.61 -3.50
CA ARG A 213 -7.81 -20.54 -2.77
C ARG A 213 -6.37 -20.03 -2.81
N LEU A 214 -5.71 -20.04 -1.65
CA LEU A 214 -4.36 -19.53 -1.49
C LEU A 214 -3.36 -20.24 -2.44
N ALA A 215 -3.32 -21.57 -2.41
CA ALA A 215 -2.31 -22.39 -3.09
C ALA A 215 -2.08 -22.04 -4.57
N ASP A 216 -3.16 -21.91 -5.33
CA ASP A 216 -3.16 -21.99 -6.79
C ASP A 216 -4.24 -21.12 -7.47
N GLU A 217 -4.91 -20.23 -6.75
CA GLU A 217 -5.81 -19.23 -7.36
C GLU A 217 -5.31 -17.83 -7.01
N TYR A 218 -4.98 -17.61 -5.73
CA TYR A 218 -4.39 -16.37 -5.25
C TYR A 218 -2.94 -16.21 -5.70
N LEU A 219 -2.07 -17.18 -5.39
CA LEU A 219 -0.64 -17.02 -5.63
C LEU A 219 -0.28 -16.91 -7.12
N TRP A 220 -1.00 -17.60 -8.01
CA TRP A 220 -0.82 -17.41 -9.45
C TRP A 220 -1.12 -15.98 -9.93
N GLY A 221 -1.95 -15.25 -9.20
CA GLY A 221 -2.29 -13.85 -9.50
C GLY A 221 -1.44 -12.80 -8.78
N VAL A 222 -0.53 -13.19 -7.87
CA VAL A 222 0.35 -12.24 -7.15
C VAL A 222 1.41 -11.69 -8.10
N SER A 223 1.52 -10.37 -8.19
CA SER A 223 2.37 -9.65 -9.14
C SER A 223 3.32 -8.68 -8.45
N GLU A 224 4.15 -9.22 -7.56
CA GLU A 224 5.15 -8.45 -6.82
C GLU A 224 6.52 -8.42 -7.51
N MET A 225 6.85 -9.47 -8.25
CA MET A 225 8.15 -9.66 -8.88
C MET A 225 7.99 -9.94 -10.39
N PRO A 226 8.83 -9.39 -11.26
CA PRO A 226 8.79 -9.70 -12.70
C PRO A 226 9.03 -11.18 -12.97
N SER A 227 8.19 -11.81 -13.79
CA SER A 227 8.22 -13.28 -13.96
C SER A 227 9.44 -13.79 -14.74
N PHE A 228 10.24 -12.92 -15.35
CA PHE A 228 11.48 -13.27 -16.06
C PHE A 228 12.71 -13.30 -15.14
N TRP A 229 12.55 -13.01 -13.84
CA TRP A 229 13.65 -13.08 -12.89
C TRP A 229 14.07 -14.52 -12.60
N PRO A 230 15.29 -14.74 -12.06
CA PRO A 230 15.80 -16.07 -11.76
C PRO A 230 14.84 -16.88 -10.87
N ILE A 231 14.71 -18.17 -11.15
CA ILE A 231 13.70 -19.03 -10.52
C ILE A 231 13.80 -19.05 -9.00
N ALA A 232 15.01 -19.08 -8.43
CA ALA A 232 15.20 -19.06 -6.97
C ALA A 232 14.65 -17.77 -6.32
N ALA A 233 14.72 -16.62 -7.00
CA ALA A 233 14.11 -15.38 -6.51
C ALA A 233 12.58 -15.42 -6.60
N LEU A 234 12.03 -16.01 -7.68
CA LEU A 234 10.58 -16.22 -7.82
C LEU A 234 10.04 -17.18 -6.75
N GLU A 235 10.76 -18.25 -6.46
CA GLU A 235 10.41 -19.23 -5.42
C GLU A 235 10.48 -18.60 -4.02
N ALA A 236 11.52 -17.82 -3.72
CA ALA A 236 11.60 -17.05 -2.48
C ALA A 236 10.41 -16.08 -2.35
N GLN A 237 10.07 -15.36 -3.43
CA GLN A 237 8.90 -14.48 -3.44
C GLN A 237 7.58 -15.25 -3.27
N ALA A 238 7.43 -16.42 -3.89
CA ALA A 238 6.23 -17.24 -3.74
C ALA A 238 6.03 -17.71 -2.29
N ILE A 239 7.10 -18.19 -1.63
CA ILE A 239 7.08 -18.59 -0.22
C ILE A 239 6.78 -17.40 0.68
N ALA A 240 7.47 -16.26 0.51
CA ALA A 240 7.20 -15.05 1.29
C ALA A 240 5.75 -14.57 1.10
N SER A 241 5.24 -14.62 -0.13
CA SER A 241 3.88 -14.20 -0.45
C SER A 241 2.83 -15.10 0.17
N ARG A 242 3.03 -16.43 0.12
CA ARG A 242 2.17 -17.41 0.77
C ARG A 242 2.15 -17.22 2.28
N THR A 243 3.32 -17.01 2.86
CA THR A 243 3.50 -16.80 4.30
C THR A 243 2.78 -15.53 4.77
N TYR A 244 2.98 -14.40 4.07
CA TYR A 244 2.31 -13.14 4.39
C TYR A 244 0.79 -13.31 4.34
N ALA A 245 0.26 -13.89 3.27
CA ALA A 245 -1.17 -14.12 3.08
C ALA A 245 -1.77 -14.99 4.20
N LEU A 246 -1.08 -16.08 4.58
CA LEU A 246 -1.52 -16.93 5.71
C LEU A 246 -1.51 -16.21 7.05
N SER A 247 -0.57 -15.28 7.27
CA SER A 247 -0.51 -14.47 8.50
C SER A 247 -1.70 -13.52 8.65
N LYS A 248 -2.40 -13.21 7.54
CA LYS A 248 -3.59 -12.35 7.50
C LYS A 248 -4.90 -13.13 7.39
N ALA A 249 -4.84 -14.38 6.96
CA ALA A 249 -6.00 -15.21 6.66
C ALA A 249 -6.91 -15.40 7.88
N GLY A 250 -8.22 -15.29 7.67
CA GLY A 250 -9.25 -15.52 8.69
C GLY A 250 -9.65 -14.28 9.49
N VAL A 251 -9.04 -13.12 9.20
CA VAL A 251 -9.40 -11.84 9.84
C VAL A 251 -9.98 -10.91 8.78
N ILE A 252 -11.31 -10.91 8.66
CA ILE A 252 -12.01 -10.03 7.72
C ILE A 252 -12.03 -8.60 8.26
N ARG A 253 -11.33 -7.70 7.58
CA ARG A 253 -11.36 -6.25 7.87
C ARG A 253 -12.67 -5.66 7.37
N THR A 254 -13.44 -5.09 8.28
CA THR A 254 -14.77 -4.50 7.99
C THR A 254 -14.72 -3.36 6.97
N ALA A 255 -13.61 -2.62 6.90
CA ALA A 255 -13.44 -1.49 5.99
C ALA A 255 -13.36 -1.87 4.50
N CYS A 256 -12.98 -3.11 4.18
CA CYS A 256 -12.85 -3.61 2.81
C CYS A 256 -13.59 -4.93 2.56
N ASP A 257 -14.18 -5.51 3.62
CA ASP A 257 -14.69 -6.88 3.63
C ASP A 257 -13.64 -7.85 3.09
N CYS A 258 -12.41 -7.83 3.63
CA CYS A 258 -11.29 -8.57 3.04
C CYS A 258 -10.24 -9.03 4.07
N ASP A 259 -9.59 -10.17 3.77
CA ASP A 259 -8.33 -10.57 4.40
C ASP A 259 -7.20 -9.66 3.89
N LEU A 260 -7.13 -9.47 2.57
CA LEU A 260 -6.02 -8.82 1.86
C LEU A 260 -6.53 -7.77 0.87
N TYR A 261 -5.84 -6.64 0.75
CA TYR A 261 -6.01 -5.74 -0.38
C TYR A 261 -5.20 -6.28 -1.57
N GLY A 262 -5.78 -6.33 -2.77
CA GLY A 262 -5.08 -6.67 -4.02
C GLY A 262 -4.19 -5.55 -4.57
N GLU A 263 -3.65 -4.71 -3.68
CA GLU A 263 -2.86 -3.51 -3.96
C GLU A 263 -1.64 -3.47 -3.03
N ILE A 264 -0.73 -2.53 -3.26
CA ILE A 264 0.54 -2.39 -2.51
C ILE A 264 0.39 -2.19 -0.99
N THR A 265 -0.83 -1.97 -0.49
CA THR A 265 -1.12 -1.95 0.95
C THR A 265 -0.90 -3.32 1.60
N ASP A 266 -1.16 -4.40 0.87
CA ASP A 266 -0.87 -5.77 1.29
C ASP A 266 0.00 -6.45 0.23
N GLN A 267 -0.63 -6.95 -0.84
CA GLN A 267 0.09 -7.58 -1.95
C GLN A 267 -0.62 -7.29 -3.26
N LYS A 268 0.15 -6.91 -4.29
CA LYS A 268 -0.36 -6.64 -5.62
C LYS A 268 -0.91 -7.93 -6.23
N PHE A 269 -2.22 -7.97 -6.44
CA PHE A 269 -2.92 -9.10 -7.05
C PHE A 269 -3.53 -8.67 -8.38
N LEU A 270 -2.97 -9.16 -9.48
CA LEU A 270 -3.47 -8.91 -10.84
C LEU A 270 -4.40 -10.01 -11.35
N GLY A 271 -4.59 -11.08 -10.58
CA GLY A 271 -5.39 -12.23 -10.99
C GLY A 271 -4.84 -12.86 -12.26
N TYR A 272 -5.72 -13.14 -13.23
CA TYR A 272 -5.35 -13.91 -14.41
C TYR A 272 -4.31 -13.22 -15.30
N ALA A 273 -4.21 -11.88 -15.24
CA ALA A 273 -3.23 -11.13 -16.04
C ALA A 273 -1.78 -11.51 -15.71
N LYS A 274 -1.49 -11.90 -14.46
CA LYS A 274 -0.16 -12.40 -14.06
C LYS A 274 0.11 -13.79 -14.63
N GLU A 275 -0.87 -14.68 -14.53
CA GLU A 275 -0.78 -16.06 -15.00
C GLU A 275 -0.53 -16.12 -16.52
N ILE A 276 -1.19 -15.24 -17.29
CA ILE A 276 -1.06 -15.20 -18.75
C ILE A 276 0.00 -14.23 -19.27
N GLU A 277 0.90 -13.74 -18.42
CA GLU A 277 1.99 -12.87 -18.84
C GLU A 277 2.75 -13.55 -20.00
N LYS A 278 2.76 -12.90 -21.17
CA LYS A 278 3.27 -13.50 -22.40
C LYS A 278 4.72 -13.96 -22.20
N LYS A 279 5.00 -15.23 -22.50
CA LYS A 279 6.27 -15.95 -22.29
C LYS A 279 6.64 -16.21 -20.82
N TRP A 280 6.29 -15.32 -19.90
CA TRP A 280 6.87 -15.34 -18.56
C TRP A 280 5.96 -15.86 -17.44
N GLY A 281 4.63 -15.79 -17.60
CA GLY A 281 3.68 -16.19 -16.56
C GLY A 281 3.81 -17.66 -16.14
N VAL A 282 4.25 -18.52 -17.07
CA VAL A 282 4.61 -19.92 -16.81
C VAL A 282 5.71 -20.07 -15.76
N PHE A 283 6.73 -19.21 -15.73
CA PHE A 283 7.80 -19.31 -14.72
C PHE A 283 7.32 -18.91 -13.33
N TRP A 284 6.46 -17.87 -13.24
CA TRP A 284 5.82 -17.54 -11.96
C TRP A 284 4.93 -18.66 -11.47
N LYS A 285 4.09 -19.22 -12.35
CA LYS A 285 3.23 -20.37 -12.02
C LYS A 285 4.06 -21.57 -11.55
N ALA A 286 5.17 -21.86 -12.24
CA ALA A 286 6.11 -22.91 -11.85
C ALA A 286 6.73 -22.66 -10.47
N ALA A 287 7.18 -21.43 -10.18
CA ALA A 287 7.72 -21.08 -8.86
C ALA A 287 6.69 -21.29 -7.73
N VAL A 288 5.43 -20.93 -7.96
CA VAL A 288 4.33 -21.16 -7.01
C VAL A 288 4.10 -22.66 -6.80
N THR A 289 4.12 -23.46 -7.88
CA THR A 289 3.92 -24.92 -7.85
C THR A 289 5.09 -25.65 -7.19
N ASN A 290 6.33 -25.29 -7.50
CA ASN A 290 7.55 -25.89 -6.93
C ASN A 290 7.66 -25.67 -5.41
N THR A 291 7.04 -24.60 -4.91
CA THR A 291 7.04 -24.22 -3.50
C THR A 291 5.68 -24.47 -2.83
N ALA A 292 4.86 -25.38 -3.37
CA ALA A 292 3.53 -25.67 -2.84
C ALA A 292 3.57 -25.94 -1.32
N GLY A 293 2.71 -25.26 -0.56
CA GLY A 293 2.65 -25.36 0.90
C GLY A 293 3.84 -24.78 1.67
N GLN A 294 4.95 -24.40 1.03
CA GLN A 294 6.14 -23.92 1.74
C GLN A 294 5.93 -22.50 2.30
N VAL A 295 6.20 -22.34 3.59
CA VAL A 295 6.01 -21.10 4.35
C VAL A 295 7.13 -20.90 5.38
N LEU A 296 7.33 -19.65 5.79
CA LEU A 296 8.21 -19.31 6.90
C LEU A 296 7.42 -19.22 8.20
N THR A 297 7.82 -19.98 9.21
CA THR A 297 7.16 -19.96 10.52
C THR A 297 8.13 -19.57 11.63
N GLN A 298 7.57 -19.01 12.70
CA GLN A 298 8.24 -18.82 13.96
C GLN A 298 7.31 -19.34 15.05
N SER A 299 7.80 -20.29 15.85
CA SER A 299 6.98 -21.00 16.84
C SER A 299 5.73 -21.67 16.24
N GLY A 300 5.88 -22.30 15.06
CA GLY A 300 4.81 -23.02 14.35
C GLY A 300 3.72 -22.13 13.74
N LYS A 301 3.90 -20.81 13.72
CA LYS A 301 2.96 -19.85 13.13
C LYS A 301 3.60 -19.12 11.95
N PRO A 302 2.89 -18.93 10.81
CA PRO A 302 3.38 -18.11 9.71
C PRO A 302 3.77 -16.71 10.19
N ILE A 303 4.98 -16.26 9.84
CA ILE A 303 5.39 -14.88 10.13
C ILE A 303 4.65 -13.89 9.22
N THR A 304 4.62 -12.62 9.58
CA THR A 304 4.27 -11.59 8.58
C THR A 304 5.49 -11.33 7.70
N ALA A 305 5.68 -12.16 6.68
CA ALA A 305 6.83 -12.10 5.77
C ALA A 305 6.81 -10.84 4.88
N TRP A 306 7.19 -9.70 5.44
CA TRP A 306 7.32 -8.45 4.69
C TRP A 306 8.43 -8.53 3.66
N PHE A 307 8.24 -7.86 2.54
CA PHE A 307 9.23 -7.69 1.49
C PHE A 307 9.02 -6.34 0.81
N GLY A 308 10.03 -5.84 0.11
CA GLY A 308 9.95 -4.59 -0.62
C GLY A 308 10.89 -4.57 -1.81
N SER A 309 10.77 -3.57 -2.67
CA SER A 309 11.57 -3.50 -3.90
C SER A 309 13.07 -3.41 -3.59
N SER A 310 13.48 -2.45 -2.75
CA SER A 310 14.88 -2.18 -2.40
C SER A 310 14.98 -1.39 -1.09
N SER A 311 16.07 -1.54 -0.33
CA SER A 311 16.23 -0.98 1.03
C SER A 311 17.18 0.22 1.15
N GLY A 312 17.86 0.62 0.07
CA GLY A 312 18.86 1.69 0.10
C GLY A 312 20.24 1.27 0.62
N GLY A 313 20.50 -0.06 0.68
CA GLY A 313 21.82 -0.64 0.96
C GLY A 313 21.84 -1.63 2.11
N ILE A 314 20.96 -1.46 3.11
CA ILE A 314 20.79 -2.37 4.26
C ILE A 314 19.30 -2.49 4.55
N THR A 315 18.79 -3.68 4.86
CA THR A 315 17.37 -3.86 5.24
C THR A 315 17.07 -3.30 6.63
N GLU A 316 15.80 -3.06 6.91
CA GLU A 316 15.34 -2.45 8.17
C GLU A 316 14.61 -3.45 9.06
N THR A 317 14.66 -3.21 10.38
CA THR A 317 13.85 -3.95 11.35
C THR A 317 12.45 -3.34 11.48
N ALA A 318 11.46 -4.16 11.83
CA ALA A 318 10.10 -3.67 12.08
C ALA A 318 10.05 -2.67 13.25
N PHE A 319 10.94 -2.81 14.23
CA PHE A 319 11.04 -1.89 15.37
C PHE A 319 11.49 -0.50 14.92
N ASN A 320 12.50 -0.41 14.06
CA ASN A 320 13.00 0.89 13.57
C ASN A 320 12.02 1.54 12.59
N ALA A 321 11.42 0.75 11.69
CA ALA A 321 10.45 1.27 10.73
C ALA A 321 9.12 1.71 11.40
N TRP A 322 8.55 0.86 12.24
CA TRP A 322 7.16 1.00 12.73
C TRP A 322 7.01 1.05 14.25
N GLY A 323 8.07 0.78 15.01
CA GLY A 323 8.06 0.81 16.48
C GLY A 323 7.54 -0.46 17.14
N SER A 324 7.11 -1.45 16.35
CA SER A 324 6.66 -2.75 16.83
C SER A 324 7.71 -3.80 16.54
N GLU A 325 8.26 -4.42 17.58
CA GLU A 325 9.29 -5.44 17.42
C GLU A 325 8.73 -6.71 16.76
N ARG A 326 9.53 -7.27 15.86
CA ARG A 326 9.36 -8.59 15.26
C ARG A 326 10.73 -9.26 15.16
N ALA A 327 10.93 -10.30 15.96
CA ALA A 327 12.21 -10.98 16.06
C ALA A 327 12.71 -11.57 14.74
N PHE A 328 11.79 -11.90 13.81
CA PHE A 328 12.15 -12.41 12.49
C PHE A 328 12.69 -11.34 11.51
N THR A 329 12.63 -10.05 11.85
CA THR A 329 13.19 -8.99 11.00
C THR A 329 14.60 -8.64 11.44
N GLN A 330 15.50 -8.41 10.48
CA GLN A 330 16.89 -8.06 10.74
C GLN A 330 17.42 -7.07 9.69
N SER A 331 18.48 -6.35 10.07
CA SER A 331 19.24 -5.50 9.16
C SER A 331 20.41 -6.28 8.58
N VAL A 332 20.32 -6.57 7.29
CA VAL A 332 21.34 -7.28 6.51
C VAL A 332 21.66 -6.49 5.25
N GLU A 333 22.86 -6.68 4.71
CA GLU A 333 23.30 -5.96 3.52
C GLU A 333 22.41 -6.27 2.30
N ASP A 334 22.21 -5.26 1.48
CA ASP A 334 21.45 -5.31 0.24
C ASP A 334 22.13 -4.41 -0.81
N LEU A 335 23.36 -4.75 -1.17
CA LEU A 335 24.17 -3.96 -2.10
C LEU A 335 23.51 -3.82 -3.48
N ALA A 336 22.69 -4.79 -3.88
CA ALA A 336 21.91 -4.75 -5.12
C ALA A 336 20.91 -3.58 -5.16
N SER A 337 20.48 -3.07 -4.00
CA SER A 337 19.67 -1.85 -3.94
C SER A 337 20.39 -0.62 -4.47
N LEU A 338 21.71 -0.55 -4.36
CA LEU A 338 22.55 0.58 -4.76
C LEU A 338 23.24 0.36 -6.11
N ASP A 339 22.99 -0.78 -6.76
CA ASP A 339 23.55 -1.11 -8.06
C ASP A 339 22.74 -0.42 -9.18
N PRO A 340 23.36 0.46 -9.99
CA PRO A 340 22.67 1.17 -11.07
C PRO A 340 22.25 0.28 -12.24
N THR A 341 22.83 -0.91 -12.39
CA THR A 341 22.47 -1.90 -13.41
C THR A 341 21.29 -2.75 -12.96
N LEU A 342 21.29 -3.20 -11.70
CA LEU A 342 20.21 -4.03 -11.17
C LEU A 342 18.98 -3.21 -10.76
N ASN A 343 19.18 -2.01 -10.20
CA ASN A 343 18.14 -1.12 -9.68
C ASN A 343 18.19 0.30 -10.30
N PRO A 344 18.17 0.46 -11.63
CA PRO A 344 18.41 1.74 -12.31
C PRO A 344 17.45 2.87 -11.90
N ASN A 345 16.25 2.55 -11.44
CA ASN A 345 15.24 3.55 -11.09
C ASN A 345 15.34 4.06 -9.65
N PHE A 346 16.00 3.30 -8.76
CA PHE A 346 15.98 3.57 -7.33
C PHE A 346 17.33 3.36 -6.62
N TYR A 347 18.41 3.03 -7.34
CA TYR A 347 19.76 3.08 -6.77
C TYR A 347 20.09 4.48 -6.23
N GLN A 348 19.55 5.50 -6.90
CA GLN A 348 19.46 6.88 -6.43
C GLN A 348 18.20 7.53 -7.00
N TRP A 349 17.60 8.46 -6.27
CA TRP A 349 16.47 9.26 -6.73
C TRP A 349 16.46 10.65 -6.09
N GLU A 350 15.75 11.57 -6.73
CA GLU A 350 15.46 12.92 -6.24
C GLU A 350 13.95 13.20 -6.33
N ARG A 351 13.38 13.85 -5.32
CA ARG A 351 11.97 14.25 -5.26
C ARG A 351 11.82 15.63 -4.66
N THR A 352 10.86 16.37 -5.20
CA THR A 352 10.37 17.63 -4.64
C THR A 352 9.01 17.38 -3.98
N ILE A 353 8.88 17.73 -2.70
CA ILE A 353 7.61 17.64 -1.96
C ILE A 353 7.06 19.05 -1.78
N ASN A 354 5.82 19.27 -2.18
CA ASN A 354 5.13 20.55 -1.98
C ASN A 354 4.93 20.84 -0.48
N GLN A 355 4.91 22.13 -0.12
CA GLN A 355 4.64 22.58 1.24
C GLN A 355 3.39 21.92 1.82
N SER A 356 2.28 21.94 1.08
CA SER A 356 0.99 21.44 1.56
C SER A 356 1.02 19.96 1.93
N ILE A 357 1.73 19.13 1.16
CA ILE A 357 1.92 17.71 1.44
C ILE A 357 2.78 17.53 2.69
N THR A 358 3.86 18.31 2.81
CA THR A 358 4.76 18.29 3.97
C THR A 358 4.01 18.71 5.24
N ALA A 359 3.30 19.84 5.22
CA ALA A 359 2.50 20.34 6.32
C ALA A 359 1.43 19.33 6.76
N THR A 360 0.71 18.74 5.79
CA THR A 360 -0.28 17.67 6.04
C THR A 360 0.38 16.44 6.69
N ALA A 361 1.58 16.05 6.25
CA ALA A 361 2.29 14.90 6.81
C ALA A 361 2.63 15.08 8.31
N PHE A 362 2.85 16.31 8.76
CA PHE A 362 3.14 16.65 10.17
C PHE A 362 1.91 17.17 10.94
N LEU A 363 0.75 17.29 10.31
CA LEU A 363 -0.46 17.91 10.89
C LEU A 363 -0.18 19.36 11.37
N LEU A 364 0.61 20.09 10.58
CA LEU A 364 0.96 21.49 10.79
C LEU A 364 0.26 22.38 9.75
N PRO A 365 0.03 23.68 10.04
CA PRO A 365 -0.53 24.61 9.06
C PRO A 365 0.46 24.95 7.93
N ASP A 366 1.75 24.96 8.23
CA ASP A 366 2.86 25.16 7.30
C ASP A 366 4.12 24.50 7.88
N VAL A 367 5.20 24.46 7.09
CA VAL A 367 6.51 24.00 7.55
C VAL A 367 7.54 24.99 7.05
N VAL A 368 8.33 25.56 7.96
CA VAL A 368 9.43 26.48 7.64
C VAL A 368 10.80 25.80 7.71
N ASN A 369 10.90 24.69 8.44
CA ASN A 369 12.14 23.92 8.55
C ASN A 369 11.85 22.42 8.66
N LEU A 370 12.71 21.61 8.02
CA LEU A 370 12.77 20.17 8.17
C LEU A 370 14.16 19.77 8.66
N GLU A 371 14.21 18.84 9.61
CA GLU A 371 15.46 18.40 10.22
C GLU A 371 15.42 16.89 10.49
N ILE A 372 16.43 16.17 10.00
CA ILE A 372 16.65 14.77 10.37
C ILE A 372 17.29 14.75 11.75
N LEU A 373 16.58 14.20 12.74
CA LEU A 373 17.06 14.15 14.12
C LEU A 373 18.06 13.02 14.36
N ASN A 374 17.84 11.88 13.73
CA ASN A 374 18.73 10.72 13.80
C ASN A 374 18.49 9.75 12.63
N ARG A 375 19.42 8.81 12.48
CA ARG A 375 19.33 7.68 11.56
C ARG A 375 19.35 6.36 12.32
N ASN A 376 18.65 5.38 11.78
CA ASN A 376 18.75 4.00 12.22
C ASN A 376 20.09 3.39 11.73
N PRO A 377 20.54 2.26 12.30
CA PRO A 377 21.77 1.59 11.86
C PRO A 377 21.79 1.22 10.36
N SER A 378 20.62 0.99 9.76
CA SER A 378 20.45 0.73 8.32
C SER A 378 20.70 1.96 7.42
N GLY A 379 20.86 3.15 8.01
CA GLY A 379 20.95 4.43 7.32
C GLY A 379 19.61 5.11 7.01
N THR A 380 18.47 4.44 7.22
CA THR A 380 17.15 5.08 7.10
C THR A 380 17.00 6.20 8.14
N VAL A 381 16.17 7.20 7.82
CA VAL A 381 15.82 8.26 8.77
C VAL A 381 15.00 7.66 9.91
N GLY A 382 15.53 7.72 11.13
CA GLY A 382 14.85 7.23 12.32
C GLY A 382 13.73 8.18 12.72
N MET A 383 14.09 9.45 12.97
CA MET A 383 13.15 10.53 13.28
C MET A 383 13.45 11.78 12.46
N ILE A 384 12.39 12.44 12.01
CA ILE A 384 12.40 13.74 11.32
C ILE A 384 11.47 14.71 12.03
N ARG A 385 11.89 15.97 12.13
CA ARG A 385 11.15 17.06 12.76
C ARG A 385 10.78 18.12 11.73
N ALA A 386 9.56 18.63 11.82
CA ALA A 386 9.11 19.83 11.14
C ALA A 386 8.82 20.93 12.16
N THR A 387 9.20 22.16 11.80
CA THR A 387 8.86 23.38 12.55
C THR A 387 7.95 24.25 11.69
N SER A 388 6.83 24.74 12.22
CA SER A 388 5.95 25.70 11.55
C SER A 388 6.32 27.15 11.88
N SER A 389 5.78 28.10 11.11
CA SER A 389 5.98 29.55 11.21
C SER A 389 5.65 30.13 12.59
N ASN A 390 4.71 29.51 13.31
CA ASN A 390 4.35 29.86 14.69
C ASN A 390 5.23 29.20 15.77
N GLY A 391 6.31 28.51 15.38
CA GLY A 391 7.26 27.85 16.28
C GLY A 391 6.84 26.45 16.76
N ARG A 392 5.66 25.93 16.38
CA ARG A 392 5.26 24.57 16.76
C ARG A 392 6.15 23.53 16.05
N GLN A 393 6.59 22.53 16.81
CA GLN A 393 7.43 21.44 16.30
C GLN A 393 6.70 20.11 16.43
N ILE A 394 6.71 19.30 15.36
CA ILE A 394 6.22 17.93 15.37
C ILE A 394 7.30 17.01 14.83
N SER A 395 7.54 15.89 15.53
CA SER A 395 8.47 14.85 15.10
C SER A 395 7.73 13.57 14.77
N ILE A 396 8.10 12.92 13.67
CA ILE A 396 7.57 11.63 13.23
C ILE A 396 8.71 10.72 12.79
N ARG A 397 8.45 9.41 12.70
CA ARG A 397 9.41 8.45 12.14
C ARG A 397 9.64 8.70 10.65
N GLY A 398 10.83 8.38 10.15
CA GLY A 398 11.14 8.53 8.72
C GLY A 398 10.20 7.71 7.82
N GLU A 399 9.82 6.49 8.21
CA GLU A 399 8.85 5.69 7.46
C GLU A 399 7.43 6.30 7.48
N ALA A 400 7.04 6.94 8.58
CA ALA A 400 5.77 7.67 8.64
C ALA A 400 5.78 8.88 7.70
N PHE A 401 6.91 9.61 7.65
CA PHE A 401 7.11 10.68 6.67
C PHE A 401 7.03 10.15 5.24
N ARG A 402 7.77 9.07 4.92
CA ARG A 402 7.73 8.40 3.61
C ARG A 402 6.32 8.03 3.20
N SER A 403 5.59 7.33 4.08
CA SER A 403 4.21 6.90 3.80
C SER A 403 3.27 8.08 3.53
N ARG A 404 3.35 9.15 4.32
CA ARG A 404 2.47 10.32 4.21
C ARG A 404 2.79 11.21 3.02
N THR A 405 4.06 11.32 2.63
CA THR A 405 4.50 12.16 1.50
C THR A 405 4.67 11.41 0.19
N LYS A 406 4.65 10.07 0.23
CA LYS A 406 4.82 9.16 -0.91
C LYS A 406 6.19 9.25 -1.59
N ILE A 407 7.23 9.68 -0.88
CA ILE A 407 8.60 9.50 -1.38
C ILE A 407 8.97 8.00 -1.46
N PRO A 408 9.95 7.64 -2.30
CA PRO A 408 10.29 6.23 -2.56
C PRO A 408 10.58 5.39 -1.31
N SER A 409 11.40 5.88 -0.38
CA SER A 409 11.87 5.13 0.80
C SER A 409 12.13 6.05 2.00
N ALA A 410 12.36 5.44 3.17
CA ALA A 410 12.85 6.13 4.37
C ALA A 410 14.39 6.36 4.36
N TYR A 411 15.11 5.87 3.35
CA TYR A 411 16.53 6.16 3.14
C TYR A 411 16.67 7.42 2.28
N PHE A 412 16.74 8.58 2.94
CA PHE A 412 16.80 9.87 2.27
C PHE A 412 17.66 10.91 3.01
N ASN A 413 18.00 11.98 2.29
CA ASN A 413 18.70 13.18 2.73
C ASN A 413 17.88 14.42 2.37
N LEU A 414 18.00 15.48 3.19
CA LEU A 414 17.47 16.80 2.86
C LEU A 414 18.54 17.57 2.07
N VAL A 415 18.19 18.14 0.92
CA VAL A 415 19.15 18.88 0.07
C VAL A 415 19.20 20.38 0.42
N GLY A 416 18.13 20.90 1.03
CA GLY A 416 17.97 22.32 1.37
C GLY A 416 16.64 22.87 0.87
N VAL A 417 16.29 24.07 1.33
CA VAL A 417 15.02 24.74 1.03
C VAL A 417 15.17 25.57 -0.25
N GLN A 418 14.39 25.29 -1.30
CA GLN A 418 14.29 26.19 -2.45
C GLN A 418 13.12 27.15 -2.30
N ASN A 419 13.45 28.44 -2.19
CA ASN A 419 12.50 29.51 -2.44
C ASN A 419 12.55 29.80 -3.94
N THR A 420 11.65 29.22 -4.73
CA THR A 420 11.48 29.65 -6.13
C THR A 420 10.87 31.05 -6.12
N VAL A 421 11.70 32.07 -6.14
CA VAL A 421 11.29 33.45 -6.45
C VAL A 421 11.21 33.53 -7.97
N GLU A 422 10.01 33.73 -8.51
CA GLU A 422 9.81 34.06 -9.92
C GLU A 422 10.59 35.36 -10.23
N PRO A 423 11.43 35.39 -11.28
CA PRO A 423 12.18 36.60 -11.60
C PRO A 423 11.20 37.69 -12.01
N ALA A 424 11.22 38.81 -11.29
CA ALA A 424 10.44 39.99 -11.64
C ALA A 424 10.78 40.43 -13.08
N PRO A 425 9.77 40.78 -13.91
CA PRO A 425 10.03 41.21 -15.27
C PRO A 425 10.91 42.47 -15.24
N SER A 426 12.02 42.41 -15.99
CA SER A 426 12.93 43.55 -16.15
C SER A 426 12.15 44.74 -16.70
N PRO A 427 12.30 45.96 -16.15
CA PRO A 427 11.72 47.13 -16.77
C PRO A 427 12.34 47.30 -18.16
N ALA A 428 11.47 47.45 -19.17
CA ALA A 428 11.85 47.74 -20.55
C ALA A 428 12.55 49.11 -20.61
N PRO A 429 13.49 49.29 -21.57
CA PRO A 429 14.38 50.45 -21.64
C PRO A 429 13.68 51.80 -21.85
#